data_AF-A0A8S9I6V9-F1
#
_entry.id   AF-A0A8S9I6V9-F1
#
_cell.length_a   1.000
_cell.length_b   1.000
_cell.length_c   1.000
_cell.angle_alpha   90.00
_cell.angle_beta   90.00
_cell.angle_gamma   90.00
#
_symmetry.space_group_name_H-M   'P 1'
#
loop_
_entity.id
_entity.type
_entity.pdbx_description
1 polymer ?
#
loop_
_entity_poly.entity_id
_entity_poly.type
_entity_poly.pdbx_seq_one_letter_code
_entity_poly.pdbx_strand_id
1 'polypeptide(L)'
;MQELLIKRRAAAIAVPTNDKSVRDRLRRLGEPITLFGEQEMERRARLAQLMARLDIGGQLDKLLQAYEDDAAPKDEVDEEELQYPFFTEGPKELREARIEIAKFSIKRAAVRIQRAKRRRDDPDEDVEAETKWALKQAKGLALDCSNFGDDRPLTGCSFSRDGKILATCSLSGVTKLWEMPQVTNKIAVLKDHKERATDVVFSPVDDCLATASADRTAKLWKTDGTLLQTFEGHLERLARVAFHPSGKYLGTTSFDKTWRLWDINTGAELLLQEGHSRSVYGIAFQQDGALAASSGLDSLARVWDLRTGRSILVFQGHIKPVRAKF
;
A
#
# COMPACT_ATOMS: atom_id res chain seq x y z
N MET A 1 52.98 -0.02 -28.01
CA MET A 1 52.79 -0.23 -26.55
C MET A 1 52.29 1.02 -25.84
N GLN A 2 52.96 2.17 -25.94
CA GLN A 2 52.51 3.41 -25.27
C GLN A 2 51.11 3.90 -25.73
N GLU A 3 50.79 3.87 -27.03
CA GLU A 3 49.45 4.26 -27.51
C GLU A 3 48.32 3.34 -27.00
N LEU A 4 48.59 2.03 -26.84
CA LEU A 4 47.62 1.08 -26.29
C LEU A 4 47.37 1.33 -24.79
N LEU A 5 48.42 1.67 -24.05
CA LEU A 5 48.32 2.04 -22.64
C LEU A 5 47.55 3.36 -22.45
N ILE A 6 47.77 4.35 -23.31
CA ILE A 6 47.03 5.62 -23.29
C ILE A 6 45.55 5.37 -23.62
N LYS A 7 45.24 4.54 -24.62
CA LYS A 7 43.85 4.16 -24.93
C LYS A 7 43.19 3.38 -23.79
N ARG A 8 43.93 2.49 -23.10
CA ARG A 8 43.44 1.76 -21.91
C ARG A 8 43.16 2.70 -20.73
N ARG A 9 44.03 3.67 -20.45
CA ARG A 9 43.81 4.70 -19.42
C ARG A 9 42.60 5.57 -19.75
N ALA A 10 42.45 6.00 -21.00
CA ALA A 10 41.31 6.78 -21.45
C ALA A 10 39.98 6.02 -21.29
N ALA A 11 39.96 4.72 -21.58
CA ALA A 11 38.79 3.86 -21.41
C ALA A 11 38.42 3.64 -19.94
N ALA A 12 39.42 3.55 -19.04
CA ALA A 12 39.19 3.43 -17.60
C ALA A 12 38.58 4.72 -17.02
N ILE A 13 39.05 5.89 -17.45
CA ILE A 13 38.56 7.20 -17.02
C ILE A 13 37.17 7.51 -17.58
N ALA A 14 36.80 6.94 -18.73
CA ALA A 14 35.50 7.16 -19.35
C ALA A 14 34.36 6.61 -18.47
N VAL A 15 33.54 7.51 -17.94
CA VAL A 15 32.39 7.18 -17.09
C VAL A 15 31.20 6.73 -17.96
N PRO A 16 30.67 5.51 -17.75
CA PRO A 16 29.53 4.99 -18.50
C PRO A 16 28.28 5.86 -18.33
N THR A 17 27.38 5.78 -19.30
CA THR A 17 26.06 6.43 -19.26
C THR A 17 25.02 5.58 -18.53
N ASN A 18 25.26 4.29 -18.33
CA ASN A 18 24.30 3.34 -17.77
C ASN A 18 24.46 3.18 -16.24
N ASP A 19 23.41 3.39 -15.45
CA ASP A 19 23.49 3.43 -13.98
C ASP A 19 23.95 2.10 -13.35
N LYS A 20 23.57 0.95 -13.94
CA LYS A 20 24.03 -0.37 -13.48
C LYS A 20 25.56 -0.47 -13.50
N SER A 21 26.18 -0.02 -14.59
CA SER A 21 27.63 -0.03 -14.74
C SER A 21 28.37 1.01 -13.87
N VAL A 22 27.70 2.10 -13.49
CA VAL A 22 28.23 3.10 -12.52
C VAL A 22 28.27 2.49 -11.12
N ARG A 23 27.21 1.78 -10.72
CA ARG A 23 27.13 1.08 -9.42
C ARG A 23 28.19 -0.01 -9.30
N ASP A 24 28.38 -0.80 -10.36
CA ASP A 24 29.40 -1.86 -10.39
C ASP A 24 30.81 -1.30 -10.23
N ARG A 25 31.11 -0.14 -10.84
CA ARG A 25 32.40 0.55 -10.66
C ARG A 25 32.58 1.12 -9.25
N LEU A 26 31.56 1.75 -8.68
CA LEU A 26 31.63 2.24 -7.29
C LEU A 26 31.87 1.10 -6.29
N ARG A 27 31.20 -0.05 -6.50
CA ARG A 27 31.41 -1.26 -5.71
C ARG A 27 32.85 -1.77 -5.80
N ARG A 28 33.44 -1.75 -7.01
CA ARG A 28 34.85 -2.14 -7.23
C ARG A 28 35.85 -1.18 -6.59
N LEU A 29 35.51 0.10 -6.49
CA LEU A 29 36.30 1.11 -5.77
C LEU A 29 36.16 1.02 -4.24
N GLY A 30 35.29 0.14 -3.73
CA GLY A 30 35.00 0.03 -2.29
C GLY A 30 34.19 1.20 -1.73
N GLU A 31 33.62 2.03 -2.62
CA GLU A 31 32.83 3.21 -2.25
C GLU A 31 31.34 2.82 -2.10
N PRO A 32 30.59 3.49 -1.22
CA PRO A 32 29.16 3.27 -1.08
C PRO A 32 28.44 3.48 -2.43
N ILE A 33 27.64 2.48 -2.82
CA ILE A 33 26.96 2.40 -4.12
C ILE A 33 25.96 3.54 -4.29
N THR A 34 25.26 3.91 -3.22
CA THR A 34 24.30 5.01 -3.18
C THR A 34 24.42 5.75 -1.85
N LEU A 35 24.62 7.06 -1.88
CA LEU A 35 24.40 7.88 -0.68
C LEU A 35 22.92 8.25 -0.57
N PHE A 36 22.47 8.57 0.65
CA PHE A 36 21.08 8.88 0.94
C PHE A 36 20.62 10.12 0.14
N GLY A 37 19.64 9.95 -0.75
CA GLY A 37 19.10 11.02 -1.59
C GLY A 37 19.81 11.26 -2.92
N GLU A 38 20.90 10.54 -3.23
CA GLU A 38 21.63 10.69 -4.50
C GLU A 38 20.79 10.22 -5.70
N GLN A 39 20.59 11.11 -6.67
CA GLN A 39 20.04 10.76 -7.99
C GLN A 39 21.10 10.10 -8.89
N GLU A 40 20.67 9.43 -9.97
CA GLU A 40 21.57 8.72 -10.91
C GLU A 40 22.63 9.64 -11.55
N MET A 41 22.24 10.88 -11.87
CA MET A 41 23.16 11.90 -12.43
C MET A 41 24.22 12.35 -11.43
N GLU A 42 23.86 12.51 -10.16
CA GLU A 42 24.77 12.94 -9.09
C GLU A 42 25.77 11.84 -8.74
N ARG A 43 25.29 10.58 -8.69
CA ARG A 43 26.14 9.40 -8.51
C ARG A 43 27.17 9.26 -9.63
N ARG A 44 26.75 9.53 -10.88
CA ARG A 44 27.64 9.54 -12.05
C ARG A 44 28.69 10.65 -11.94
N ALA A 45 28.30 11.85 -11.51
CA ALA A 45 29.22 12.96 -11.29
C ALA A 45 30.23 12.65 -10.18
N ARG A 46 29.79 11.98 -9.09
CA ARG A 46 30.69 11.51 -8.02
C ARG A 46 31.70 10.48 -8.53
N LEU A 47 31.24 9.49 -9.31
CA LEU A 47 32.16 8.53 -9.92
C LEU A 47 33.17 9.23 -10.85
N ALA A 48 32.75 10.22 -11.62
CA ALA A 48 33.65 11.00 -12.48
C ALA A 48 34.72 11.75 -11.66
N GLN A 49 34.34 12.38 -10.56
CA GLN A 49 35.26 13.08 -9.66
C GLN A 49 36.25 12.11 -8.98
N LEU A 50 35.78 10.92 -8.58
CA LEU A 50 36.62 9.89 -7.98
C LEU A 50 37.64 9.35 -8.99
N MET A 51 37.22 9.05 -10.22
CA MET A 51 38.13 8.60 -11.28
C MET A 51 39.18 9.65 -11.62
N ALA A 52 38.81 10.94 -11.66
CA ALA A 52 39.75 12.03 -11.88
C ALA A 52 40.76 12.17 -10.73
N ARG A 53 40.33 12.00 -9.47
CA ARG A 53 41.23 12.02 -8.30
C ARG A 53 42.22 10.86 -8.31
N LEU A 54 41.76 9.66 -8.68
CA LEU A 54 42.59 8.45 -8.73
C LEU A 54 43.64 8.49 -9.85
N ASP A 55 43.34 9.17 -10.96
CA ASP A 55 44.27 9.40 -12.07
C ASP A 55 45.40 10.34 -11.65
N ILE A 56 45.07 11.47 -10.99
CA ILE A 56 46.06 12.40 -10.44
C ILE A 56 46.93 11.72 -9.37
N GLY A 57 46.35 10.82 -8.58
CA GLY A 57 47.05 10.08 -7.52
C GLY A 57 47.89 8.90 -7.97
N GLY A 58 47.87 8.54 -9.27
CA GLY A 58 48.62 7.38 -9.80
C GLY A 58 48.18 6.01 -9.26
N GLN A 59 47.06 5.94 -8.53
CA GLN A 59 46.50 4.70 -7.96
C GLN A 59 45.69 3.90 -8.98
N LEU A 60 45.37 4.51 -10.13
CA LEU A 60 44.65 3.87 -11.23
C LEU A 60 45.40 2.65 -11.80
N ASP A 61 46.73 2.71 -11.87
CA ASP A 61 47.56 1.61 -12.40
C ASP A 61 47.51 0.36 -11.50
N LYS A 62 47.41 0.52 -10.16
CA LYS A 62 47.23 -0.61 -9.23
C LYS A 62 45.87 -1.29 -9.37
N LEU A 63 44.83 -0.51 -9.65
CA LEU A 63 43.48 -1.03 -9.91
C LEU A 63 43.39 -1.73 -11.26
N LEU A 64 44.10 -1.24 -12.28
CA LEU A 64 44.18 -1.89 -13.60
C LEU A 64 44.90 -3.24 -13.56
N GLN A 65 45.91 -3.38 -12.70
CA GLN A 65 46.63 -4.65 -12.52
C GLN A 65 45.77 -5.71 -11.79
N ALA A 66 44.99 -5.29 -10.79
CA ALA A 66 43.97 -6.16 -10.16
C ALA A 66 42.88 -6.61 -11.14
N TYR A 67 42.64 -5.86 -12.23
CA TYR A 67 41.70 -6.24 -13.30
C TYR A 67 42.21 -7.37 -14.20
N GLU A 68 43.53 -7.51 -14.37
CA GLU A 68 44.11 -8.58 -15.19
C GLU A 68 44.10 -9.93 -14.43
N ASP A 69 44.17 -9.90 -13.10
CA ASP A 69 44.15 -11.10 -12.25
C ASP A 69 42.72 -11.66 -12.00
N ASP A 70 41.70 -10.80 -11.99
CA ASP A 70 40.29 -11.21 -11.75
C ASP A 70 39.50 -11.56 -13.03
N ALA A 71 40.12 -11.50 -14.21
CA ALA A 71 39.49 -11.80 -15.50
C ALA A 71 39.49 -13.30 -15.86
N ALA A 72 39.16 -14.17 -14.89
CA ALA A 72 38.70 -15.53 -15.18
C ALA A 72 37.18 -15.52 -15.45
N PRO A 73 36.66 -16.35 -16.38
CA PRO A 73 35.24 -16.33 -16.74
C PRO A 73 34.43 -16.81 -15.54
N LYS A 74 33.65 -15.91 -14.94
CA LYS A 74 32.65 -16.29 -13.94
C LYS A 74 31.42 -16.78 -14.70
N ASP A 75 31.15 -18.05 -14.48
CA ASP A 75 29.96 -18.78 -14.90
C ASP A 75 28.68 -17.99 -14.60
N GLU A 76 27.67 -18.28 -15.42
CA GLU A 76 26.31 -17.77 -15.34
C GLU A 76 25.84 -17.67 -13.89
N VAL A 77 25.69 -16.42 -13.43
CA VAL A 77 25.16 -16.13 -12.10
C VAL A 77 23.70 -16.54 -12.11
N ASP A 78 23.43 -17.65 -11.43
CA ASP A 78 22.11 -18.09 -11.01
C ASP A 78 21.24 -16.88 -10.64
N GLU A 79 20.00 -16.85 -11.15
CA GLU A 79 19.00 -15.86 -10.79
C GLU A 79 18.93 -15.73 -9.26
N GLU A 80 19.55 -14.68 -8.72
CA GLU A 80 19.47 -14.35 -7.30
C GLU A 80 17.98 -14.34 -6.94
N GLU A 81 17.55 -15.32 -6.13
CA GLU A 81 16.23 -15.31 -5.52
C GLU A 81 16.06 -13.95 -4.86
N LEU A 82 15.23 -13.09 -5.45
CA LEU A 82 14.96 -11.75 -4.94
C LEU A 82 14.44 -11.88 -3.51
N GLN A 83 15.34 -11.76 -2.54
CA GLN A 83 15.01 -11.80 -1.13
C GLN A 83 14.30 -10.48 -0.82
N TYR A 84 12.98 -10.50 -0.91
CA TYR A 84 12.16 -9.35 -0.57
C TYR A 84 12.38 -9.02 0.91
N PRO A 85 12.87 -7.81 1.26
CA PRO A 85 13.24 -7.48 2.64
C PRO A 85 12.06 -7.42 3.62
N PHE A 86 10.84 -7.66 3.13
CA PHE A 86 9.58 -7.47 3.86
C PHE A 86 8.77 -8.77 4.03
N PHE A 87 9.38 -9.93 3.73
CA PHE A 87 8.70 -11.22 3.76
C PHE A 87 8.92 -11.93 5.10
N THR A 88 7.84 -12.13 5.85
CA THR A 88 7.81 -13.06 6.97
C THR A 88 6.80 -14.17 6.64
N GLU A 89 7.23 -15.43 6.82
CA GLU A 89 6.31 -16.58 6.67
C GLU A 89 5.19 -16.52 7.72
N GLY A 90 5.45 -15.81 8.82
CA GLY A 90 4.49 -15.44 9.87
C GLY A 90 4.03 -16.63 10.73
N PRO A 91 3.15 -16.37 11.71
CA PRO A 91 2.63 -17.39 12.61
C PRO A 91 1.74 -18.40 11.86
N LYS A 92 1.46 -19.56 12.47
CA LYS A 92 0.55 -20.59 11.90
C LYS A 92 -0.82 -20.01 11.56
N GLU A 93 -1.31 -19.09 12.39
CA GLU A 93 -2.57 -18.35 12.19
C GLU A 93 -2.57 -17.55 10.88
N LEU A 94 -1.44 -16.92 10.53
CA LEU A 94 -1.31 -16.22 9.25
C LEU A 94 -1.36 -17.18 8.08
N ARG A 95 -0.74 -18.36 8.20
CA ARG A 95 -0.79 -19.40 7.16
C ARG A 95 -2.22 -19.90 6.95
N GLU A 96 -2.97 -20.13 8.02
CA GLU A 96 -4.38 -20.52 7.95
C GLU A 96 -5.22 -19.41 7.30
N ALA A 97 -5.03 -18.16 7.73
CA ALA A 97 -5.69 -17.00 7.12
C ALA A 97 -5.38 -16.88 5.62
N ARG A 98 -4.12 -17.09 5.21
CA ARG A 98 -3.71 -17.10 3.80
C ARG A 98 -4.45 -18.18 2.99
N ILE A 99 -4.63 -19.37 3.56
CA ILE A 99 -5.37 -20.46 2.91
C ILE A 99 -6.85 -20.09 2.76
N GLU A 100 -7.46 -19.49 3.78
CA GLU A 100 -8.85 -19.03 3.72
C GLU A 100 -9.05 -17.92 2.69
N ILE A 101 -8.16 -16.91 2.69
CA ILE A 101 -8.16 -15.81 1.71
C ILE A 101 -7.99 -16.36 0.30
N ALA A 102 -7.11 -17.35 0.09
CA ALA A 102 -6.95 -18.01 -1.20
C ALA A 102 -8.23 -18.74 -1.64
N LYS A 103 -8.84 -19.54 -0.76
CA LYS A 103 -10.10 -20.25 -1.06
C LYS A 103 -11.23 -19.29 -1.41
N PHE A 104 -11.33 -18.17 -0.71
CA PHE A 104 -12.33 -17.13 -0.95
C PHE A 104 -12.09 -16.42 -2.29
N SER A 105 -10.85 -15.98 -2.52
CA SER A 105 -10.49 -15.17 -3.68
C SER A 105 -10.51 -15.93 -5.00
N ILE A 106 -10.08 -17.20 -5.03
CA ILE A 106 -10.13 -18.01 -6.25
C ILE A 106 -11.56 -18.16 -6.76
N LYS A 107 -12.52 -18.41 -5.85
CA LYS A 107 -13.95 -18.51 -6.21
C LYS A 107 -14.47 -17.20 -6.79
N ARG A 108 -14.21 -16.06 -6.13
CA ARG A 108 -14.69 -14.75 -6.60
C ARG A 108 -14.02 -14.31 -7.91
N ALA A 109 -12.72 -14.55 -8.05
CA ALA A 109 -11.99 -14.26 -9.27
C ALA A 109 -12.55 -15.07 -10.45
N ALA A 110 -12.87 -16.36 -10.25
CA ALA A 110 -13.52 -17.18 -11.26
C ALA A 110 -14.89 -16.62 -11.67
N VAL A 111 -15.74 -16.23 -10.70
CA VAL A 111 -17.04 -15.61 -10.99
C VAL A 111 -16.87 -14.28 -11.72
N ARG A 112 -15.90 -13.43 -11.32
CA ARG A 112 -15.62 -12.15 -11.97
C ARG A 112 -15.18 -12.35 -13.42
N ILE A 113 -14.30 -13.31 -13.69
CA ILE A 113 -13.86 -13.65 -15.05
C ILE A 113 -15.03 -14.19 -15.87
N GLN A 114 -15.84 -15.09 -15.31
CA GLN A 114 -17.02 -15.62 -15.99
C GLN A 114 -18.02 -14.50 -16.32
N ARG A 115 -18.28 -13.58 -15.39
CA ARG A 115 -19.14 -12.42 -15.62
C ARG A 115 -18.58 -11.51 -16.71
N ALA A 116 -17.27 -11.27 -16.73
CA ALA A 116 -16.60 -10.48 -17.76
C ALA A 116 -16.56 -11.16 -19.13
N LYS A 117 -16.61 -12.50 -19.20
CA LYS A 117 -16.79 -13.25 -20.45
C LYS A 117 -18.22 -13.14 -20.95
N ARG A 118 -19.21 -13.39 -20.09
CA ARG A 118 -20.65 -13.20 -20.44
C ARG A 118 -20.92 -11.79 -20.99
N ARG A 119 -20.43 -10.75 -20.29
CA ARG A 119 -20.52 -9.34 -20.73
C ARG A 119 -19.90 -9.02 -22.08
N ARG A 120 -19.02 -9.89 -22.58
CA ARG A 120 -18.34 -9.70 -23.87
C ARG A 120 -19.00 -10.51 -24.97
N ASP A 121 -19.47 -11.71 -24.62
CA ASP A 121 -19.98 -12.69 -25.56
C ASP A 121 -21.48 -12.54 -25.81
N ASP A 122 -22.22 -11.89 -24.89
CA ASP A 122 -23.66 -11.65 -25.00
C ASP A 122 -23.95 -10.39 -25.84
N PRO A 123 -24.54 -10.53 -27.06
CA PRO A 123 -24.85 -9.39 -27.91
C PRO A 123 -26.02 -8.54 -27.39
N ASP A 124 -26.81 -9.04 -26.42
CA ASP A 124 -27.95 -8.33 -25.86
C ASP A 124 -27.55 -7.38 -24.71
N GLU A 125 -26.36 -7.53 -24.12
CA GLU A 125 -25.82 -6.60 -23.12
C GLU A 125 -25.17 -5.38 -23.81
N ASP A 126 -25.98 -4.39 -24.18
CA ASP A 126 -25.49 -3.12 -24.73
C ASP A 126 -24.85 -2.25 -23.62
N VAL A 127 -23.51 -2.33 -23.53
CA VAL A 127 -22.68 -1.55 -22.61
C VAL A 127 -22.89 -0.04 -22.80
N GLU A 128 -23.17 0.41 -24.02
CA GLU A 128 -23.41 1.82 -24.29
C GLU A 128 -24.77 2.28 -23.75
N ALA A 129 -25.79 1.43 -23.80
CA ALA A 129 -27.06 1.68 -23.16
C ALA A 129 -26.95 1.72 -21.62
N GLU A 130 -26.23 0.77 -21.00
CA GLU A 130 -25.98 0.76 -19.54
C GLU A 130 -25.29 2.07 -19.11
N THR A 131 -24.25 2.49 -19.85
CA THR A 131 -23.49 3.72 -19.53
C THR A 131 -24.32 4.98 -19.74
N LYS A 132 -25.12 5.07 -20.81
CA LYS A 132 -26.06 6.18 -21.02
C LYS A 132 -27.11 6.25 -19.91
N TRP A 133 -27.64 5.10 -19.47
CA TRP A 133 -28.57 5.03 -18.35
C TRP A 133 -27.92 5.52 -17.05
N ALA A 134 -26.72 5.05 -16.72
CA ALA A 134 -25.98 5.49 -15.54
C ALA A 134 -25.67 6.99 -15.58
N LEU A 135 -25.33 7.53 -16.75
CA LEU A 135 -25.07 8.96 -16.95
C LEU A 135 -26.36 9.79 -16.77
N LYS A 136 -27.51 9.27 -17.20
CA LYS A 136 -28.82 9.90 -16.96
C LYS A 136 -29.15 9.95 -15.46
N GLN A 137 -28.88 8.88 -14.72
CA GLN A 137 -29.06 8.86 -13.26
C GLN A 137 -28.09 9.83 -12.57
N ALA A 138 -26.82 9.84 -12.99
CA ALA A 138 -25.82 10.75 -12.44
C ALA A 138 -26.16 12.23 -12.66
N LYS A 139 -26.78 12.58 -13.80
CA LYS A 139 -27.31 13.92 -14.07
C LYS A 139 -28.46 14.32 -13.13
N GLY A 140 -29.19 13.34 -12.59
CA GLY A 140 -30.29 13.56 -11.65
C GLY A 140 -29.88 13.64 -10.18
N LEU A 141 -28.59 13.53 -9.85
CA LEU A 141 -28.09 13.64 -8.48
C LEU A 141 -28.27 15.07 -7.96
N ALA A 142 -29.33 15.27 -7.18
CA ALA A 142 -29.59 16.49 -6.45
C ALA A 142 -29.39 16.26 -4.94
N LEU A 143 -29.19 17.35 -4.20
CA LEU A 143 -29.14 17.30 -2.75
C LEU A 143 -30.57 17.16 -2.21
N ASP A 144 -30.95 15.95 -1.79
CA ASP A 144 -32.28 15.68 -1.24
C ASP A 144 -32.41 16.15 0.22
N CYS A 145 -31.37 15.94 1.04
CA CYS A 145 -31.38 16.27 2.46
C CYS A 145 -30.01 16.71 2.96
N SER A 146 -29.99 17.67 3.89
CA SER A 146 -28.79 18.16 4.57
C SER A 146 -29.04 18.26 6.05
N ASN A 147 -28.25 17.56 6.86
CA ASN A 147 -28.37 17.57 8.31
C ASN A 147 -27.05 17.87 9.00
N PHE A 148 -27.15 18.55 10.13
CA PHE A 148 -26.00 18.85 10.99
C PHE A 148 -25.58 17.60 11.76
N GLY A 149 -24.35 17.15 11.51
CA GLY A 149 -23.80 15.97 12.14
C GLY A 149 -23.36 16.21 13.58
N ASP A 150 -22.35 17.08 13.76
CA ASP A 150 -21.70 17.38 15.04
C ASP A 150 -21.10 18.80 15.01
N ASP A 151 -20.70 19.32 16.16
CA ASP A 151 -20.09 20.66 16.27
C ASP A 151 -18.68 20.71 15.67
N ARG A 152 -18.07 19.52 15.48
CA ARG A 152 -16.75 19.35 14.87
C ARG A 152 -16.87 18.79 13.45
N PRO A 153 -15.88 19.07 12.58
CA PRO A 153 -15.88 18.56 11.22
C PRO A 153 -15.93 17.02 11.20
N LEU A 154 -16.70 16.50 10.24
CA LEU A 154 -16.77 15.07 9.95
C LEU A 154 -15.54 14.64 9.15
N THR A 155 -14.90 13.55 9.57
CA THR A 155 -13.68 13.00 8.96
C THR A 155 -13.96 11.83 8.03
N GLY A 156 -15.04 11.09 8.31
CA GLY A 156 -15.41 9.88 7.59
C GLY A 156 -16.91 9.64 7.57
N CYS A 157 -17.33 8.90 6.56
CA CYS A 157 -18.68 8.39 6.39
C CYS A 157 -18.62 7.04 5.69
N SER A 158 -19.53 6.13 6.02
CA SER A 158 -19.71 4.82 5.38
C SER A 158 -21.18 4.44 5.41
N PHE A 159 -21.65 3.82 4.34
CA PHE A 159 -23.00 3.25 4.27
C PHE A 159 -23.01 1.81 4.75
N SER A 160 -24.12 1.38 5.34
CA SER A 160 -24.37 -0.05 5.56
C SER A 160 -24.65 -0.74 4.24
N ARG A 161 -24.48 -2.06 4.21
CA ARG A 161 -24.75 -2.91 3.05
C ARG A 161 -26.16 -2.74 2.49
N ASP A 162 -27.14 -2.58 3.38
CA ASP A 162 -28.55 -2.40 3.03
C ASP A 162 -28.89 -0.97 2.57
N GLY A 163 -27.97 -0.02 2.75
CA GLY A 163 -28.18 1.40 2.44
C GLY A 163 -29.13 2.12 3.41
N LYS A 164 -29.63 1.42 4.45
CA LYS A 164 -30.55 1.97 5.46
C LYS A 164 -29.86 2.75 6.56
N ILE A 165 -28.56 2.51 6.79
CA ILE A 165 -27.82 3.16 7.87
C ILE A 165 -26.60 3.87 7.29
N LEU A 166 -26.38 5.10 7.75
CA LEU A 166 -25.17 5.86 7.48
C LEU A 166 -24.38 6.01 8.79
N ALA A 167 -23.11 5.62 8.78
CA ALA A 167 -22.18 5.92 9.84
C ALA A 167 -21.41 7.18 9.48
N THR A 168 -21.27 8.08 10.44
CA THR A 168 -20.47 9.29 10.33
C THR A 168 -19.50 9.36 11.50
N CYS A 169 -18.34 9.92 11.25
CA CYS A 169 -17.25 10.01 12.19
C CYS A 169 -16.80 11.46 12.30
N SER A 170 -16.65 11.96 13.53
CA SER A 170 -16.27 13.35 13.78
C SER A 170 -14.94 13.48 14.52
N LEU A 171 -14.33 14.66 14.39
CA LEU A 171 -13.09 15.00 15.11
C LEU A 171 -13.27 15.11 16.64
N SER A 172 -14.49 14.98 17.16
CA SER A 172 -14.73 14.90 18.60
C SER A 172 -14.43 13.50 19.16
N GLY A 173 -14.17 12.50 18.30
CA GLY A 173 -14.02 11.10 18.72
C GLY A 173 -15.33 10.33 18.72
N VAL A 174 -16.43 10.99 18.33
CA VAL A 174 -17.76 10.40 18.34
C VAL A 174 -18.10 9.91 16.94
N THR A 175 -18.63 8.69 16.85
CA THR A 175 -19.25 8.20 15.62
C THR A 175 -20.76 8.07 15.80
N LYS A 176 -21.52 8.65 14.88
CA LYS A 176 -22.99 8.68 14.92
C LYS A 176 -23.55 7.84 13.79
N LEU A 177 -24.55 7.03 14.11
CA LEU A 177 -25.33 6.25 13.16
C LEU A 177 -26.65 6.95 12.87
N TRP A 178 -26.98 7.04 11.59
CA TRP A 178 -28.18 7.71 11.08
C TRP A 178 -29.01 6.75 10.27
N GLU A 179 -30.32 6.88 10.39
CA GLU A 179 -31.26 6.20 9.51
C GLU A 179 -31.33 6.93 8.15
N MET A 180 -31.36 6.17 7.06
CA MET A 180 -31.54 6.63 5.69
C MET A 180 -32.88 6.10 5.17
N PRO A 181 -33.59 6.80 4.26
CA PRO A 181 -33.12 7.93 3.45
C PRO A 181 -33.30 9.33 4.07
N GLN A 182 -34.18 9.48 5.06
CA GLN A 182 -34.35 10.74 5.77
C GLN A 182 -33.41 10.73 6.98
N VAL A 183 -32.28 11.45 6.89
CA VAL A 183 -31.20 11.53 7.92
C VAL A 183 -31.66 12.23 9.22
N THR A 184 -32.94 12.12 9.58
CA THR A 184 -33.57 12.87 10.67
C THR A 184 -33.32 12.21 12.02
N ASN A 185 -33.25 10.89 12.06
CA ASN A 185 -33.11 10.13 13.31
C ASN A 185 -31.69 9.62 13.53
N LYS A 186 -31.15 9.92 14.72
CA LYS A 186 -29.90 9.34 15.24
C LYS A 186 -30.25 8.01 15.91
N ILE A 187 -29.69 6.92 15.41
CA ILE A 187 -29.92 5.57 15.96
C ILE A 187 -29.04 5.35 17.18
N ALA A 188 -27.72 5.52 17.01
CA ALA A 188 -26.74 5.26 18.05
C ALA A 188 -25.58 6.24 17.98
N VAL A 189 -24.93 6.44 19.12
CA VAL A 189 -23.79 7.34 19.28
C VAL A 189 -22.69 6.60 20.03
N LEU A 190 -21.57 6.36 19.36
CA LEU A 190 -20.44 5.59 19.89
C LEU A 190 -19.39 6.56 20.45
N LYS A 191 -19.08 6.43 21.73
CA LYS A 191 -18.29 7.41 22.51
C LYS A 191 -17.16 6.78 23.36
N ASP A 192 -16.38 5.85 22.80
CA ASP A 192 -15.23 5.28 23.54
C ASP A 192 -13.87 5.80 23.09
N HIS A 193 -13.78 6.50 21.95
CA HIS A 193 -12.49 7.03 21.51
C HIS A 193 -12.09 8.25 22.34
N LYS A 194 -10.84 8.25 22.82
CA LYS A 194 -10.30 9.32 23.67
C LYS A 194 -9.84 10.53 22.85
N GLU A 195 -9.46 10.29 21.59
CA GLU A 195 -9.06 11.33 20.65
C GLU A 195 -9.99 11.35 19.44
N ARG A 196 -9.68 12.18 18.45
CA ARG A 196 -10.42 12.30 17.20
C ARG A 196 -10.51 10.96 16.48
N ALA A 197 -11.71 10.64 16.01
CA ALA A 197 -11.93 9.49 15.15
C ALA A 197 -11.59 9.89 13.70
N THR A 198 -10.76 9.08 13.05
CA THR A 198 -10.18 9.37 11.73
C THR A 198 -10.96 8.72 10.60
N ASP A 199 -11.56 7.54 10.87
CA ASP A 199 -12.33 6.81 9.86
C ASP A 199 -13.40 5.91 10.47
N VAL A 200 -14.39 5.57 9.65
CA VAL A 200 -15.45 4.61 9.97
C VAL A 200 -15.82 3.81 8.73
N VAL A 201 -15.95 2.50 8.87
CA VAL A 201 -16.28 1.57 7.79
C VAL A 201 -17.25 0.50 8.29
N PHE A 202 -18.26 0.16 7.49
CA PHE A 202 -19.14 -0.99 7.77
C PHE A 202 -18.54 -2.31 7.28
N SER A 203 -18.85 -3.39 7.99
CA SER A 203 -18.52 -4.73 7.50
C SER A 203 -19.34 -5.05 6.25
N PRO A 204 -18.75 -5.72 5.24
CA PRO A 204 -19.44 -6.09 4.02
C PRO A 204 -20.37 -7.30 4.18
N VAL A 205 -20.26 -8.03 5.30
CA VAL A 205 -20.99 -9.29 5.54
C VAL A 205 -21.87 -9.20 6.78
N ASP A 206 -21.33 -8.67 7.88
CA ASP A 206 -22.01 -8.63 9.17
C ASP A 206 -22.54 -7.22 9.47
N ASP A 207 -23.55 -7.11 10.33
CA ASP A 207 -24.07 -5.83 10.84
C ASP A 207 -23.14 -5.25 11.93
N CYS A 208 -21.87 -5.10 11.58
CA CYS A 208 -20.81 -4.55 12.41
C CYS A 208 -20.14 -3.38 11.71
N LEU A 209 -19.47 -2.54 12.49
CA LEU A 209 -18.73 -1.39 11.99
C LEU A 209 -17.40 -1.26 12.72
N ALA A 210 -16.36 -0.84 12.00
CA ALA A 210 -15.06 -0.55 12.56
C ALA A 210 -14.77 0.95 12.52
N THR A 211 -14.19 1.46 13.60
CA THR A 211 -13.75 2.84 13.72
C THR A 211 -12.25 2.89 13.94
N ALA A 212 -11.60 3.89 13.37
CA ALA A 212 -10.19 4.20 13.61
C ALA A 212 -10.09 5.55 14.31
N SER A 213 -9.09 5.68 15.18
CA SER A 213 -8.88 6.91 15.94
C SER A 213 -7.41 7.27 16.07
N ALA A 214 -7.18 8.55 16.32
CA ALA A 214 -5.84 9.06 16.60
C ALA A 214 -5.28 8.57 17.96
N ASP A 215 -6.13 8.02 18.83
CA ASP A 215 -5.75 7.35 20.07
C ASP A 215 -4.95 6.04 19.88
N ARG A 216 -4.63 5.68 18.62
CA ARG A 216 -3.89 4.48 18.18
C ARG A 216 -4.70 3.19 18.26
N THR A 217 -6.00 3.28 18.52
CA THR A 217 -6.88 2.12 18.64
C THR A 217 -7.87 2.06 17.48
N ALA A 218 -8.08 0.86 16.95
CA ALA A 218 -9.25 0.57 16.13
C ALA A 218 -10.27 -0.16 16.99
N LYS A 219 -11.55 0.15 16.83
CA LYS A 219 -12.63 -0.47 17.61
C LYS A 219 -13.68 -1.06 16.69
N LEU A 220 -14.19 -2.23 17.04
CA LEU A 220 -15.28 -2.91 16.36
C LEU A 220 -16.56 -2.77 17.18
N TRP A 221 -17.66 -2.41 16.54
CA TRP A 221 -18.94 -2.17 17.18
C TRP A 221 -20.05 -2.92 16.46
N LYS A 222 -21.11 -3.25 17.20
CA LYS A 222 -22.41 -3.57 16.61
C LYS A 222 -23.17 -2.30 16.25
N THR A 223 -24.16 -2.43 15.38
CA THR A 223 -25.12 -1.35 15.05
C THR A 223 -25.85 -0.78 16.27
N ASP A 224 -26.05 -1.59 17.32
CA ASP A 224 -26.68 -1.17 18.57
C ASP A 224 -25.77 -0.28 19.44
N GLY A 225 -24.51 -0.13 19.03
CA GLY A 225 -23.48 0.66 19.69
C GLY A 225 -22.75 -0.03 20.83
N THR A 226 -22.89 -1.35 20.93
CA THR A 226 -22.05 -2.17 21.82
C THR A 226 -20.66 -2.34 21.21
N LEU A 227 -19.63 -2.11 22.04
CA LEU A 227 -18.24 -2.37 21.69
C LEU A 227 -17.99 -3.88 21.73
N LEU A 228 -17.50 -4.44 20.61
CA LEU A 228 -17.16 -5.86 20.51
C LEU A 228 -15.70 -6.10 20.83
N GLN A 229 -14.81 -5.37 20.15
CA GLN A 229 -13.37 -5.61 20.22
C GLN A 229 -12.62 -4.28 20.10
N THR A 230 -11.48 -4.19 20.78
CA THR A 230 -10.50 -3.12 20.57
C THR A 230 -9.21 -3.74 20.05
N PHE A 231 -8.70 -3.21 18.94
CA PHE A 231 -7.42 -3.59 18.35
C PHE A 231 -6.38 -2.55 18.73
N GLU A 232 -5.43 -2.98 19.56
CA GLU A 232 -4.33 -2.16 20.07
C GLU A 232 -3.01 -2.78 19.62
N GLY A 233 -2.06 -1.94 19.20
CA GLY A 233 -0.73 -2.42 18.84
C GLY A 233 0.07 -1.41 18.02
N HIS A 234 -0.61 -0.51 17.29
CA HIS A 234 0.04 0.57 16.55
C HIS A 234 0.77 1.54 17.49
N LEU A 235 1.93 2.01 17.03
CA LEU A 235 2.76 2.93 17.81
C LEU A 235 2.34 4.40 17.64
N GLU A 236 1.70 4.70 16.51
CA GLU A 236 1.21 6.03 16.18
C GLU A 236 -0.27 6.00 15.78
N ARG A 237 -0.87 7.19 15.65
CA ARG A 237 -2.29 7.37 15.30
C ARG A 237 -2.68 6.57 14.06
N LEU A 238 -3.92 6.07 14.05
CA LEU A 238 -4.46 5.38 12.89
C LEU A 238 -4.95 6.39 11.83
N ALA A 239 -4.66 6.09 10.57
CA ALA A 239 -5.11 6.89 9.45
C ALA A 239 -6.47 6.41 8.92
N ARG A 240 -6.55 5.14 8.50
CA ARG A 240 -7.74 4.53 7.87
C ARG A 240 -7.87 3.07 8.26
N VAL A 241 -9.08 2.55 8.10
CA VAL A 241 -9.44 1.14 8.33
C VAL A 241 -10.16 0.62 7.10
N ALA A 242 -10.00 -0.66 6.78
CA ALA A 242 -10.78 -1.31 5.73
C ALA A 242 -11.12 -2.75 6.12
N PHE A 243 -12.31 -3.21 5.77
CA PHE A 243 -12.67 -4.63 5.89
C PHE A 243 -12.21 -5.40 4.67
N HIS A 244 -11.73 -6.63 4.90
CA HIS A 244 -11.59 -7.59 3.85
C HIS A 244 -13.00 -8.02 3.35
N PRO A 245 -13.22 -8.28 2.05
CA PRO A 245 -14.55 -8.59 1.52
C PRO A 245 -15.19 -9.88 2.06
N SER A 246 -14.44 -10.72 2.77
CA SER A 246 -14.98 -11.88 3.50
C SER A 246 -15.62 -11.51 4.84
N GLY A 247 -15.41 -10.30 5.36
CA GLY A 247 -15.86 -9.87 6.68
C GLY A 247 -15.02 -10.38 7.85
N LYS A 248 -14.09 -11.32 7.63
CA LYS A 248 -13.28 -11.94 8.71
C LYS A 248 -12.04 -11.16 9.12
N TYR A 249 -11.49 -10.33 8.23
CA TYR A 249 -10.24 -9.61 8.48
C TYR A 249 -10.43 -8.11 8.41
N LEU A 250 -9.67 -7.39 9.23
CA LEU A 250 -9.62 -5.94 9.28
C LEU A 250 -8.21 -5.46 8.94
N GLY A 251 -8.08 -4.59 7.95
CA GLY A 251 -6.85 -3.89 7.64
C GLY A 251 -6.83 -2.53 8.34
N THR A 252 -5.74 -2.22 9.04
CA THR A 252 -5.54 -0.92 9.69
C THR A 252 -4.26 -0.27 9.18
N THR A 253 -4.28 1.05 9.01
CA THR A 253 -3.11 1.83 8.57
C THR A 253 -2.75 2.86 9.61
N SER A 254 -1.46 3.05 9.86
CA SER A 254 -0.97 3.99 10.85
C SER A 254 0.11 4.91 10.31
N PHE A 255 0.27 6.02 11.04
CA PHE A 255 1.35 6.95 10.80
C PHE A 255 2.74 6.39 11.16
N ASP A 256 2.78 5.24 11.85
CA ASP A 256 3.99 4.47 12.17
C ASP A 256 4.68 3.83 10.94
N LYS A 257 4.21 4.15 9.72
CA LYS A 257 4.69 3.66 8.42
C LYS A 257 4.34 2.20 8.11
N THR A 258 3.53 1.59 8.96
CA THR A 258 3.08 0.21 8.81
C THR A 258 1.58 0.15 8.53
N TRP A 259 1.17 -0.99 7.98
CA TRP A 259 -0.23 -1.39 8.01
C TRP A 259 -0.31 -2.80 8.58
N ARG A 260 -1.39 -3.07 9.31
CA ARG A 260 -1.62 -4.35 9.99
C ARG A 260 -2.88 -5.02 9.49
N LEU A 261 -2.88 -6.35 9.55
CA LEU A 261 -4.06 -7.18 9.31
C LEU A 261 -4.44 -7.89 10.61
N TRP A 262 -5.69 -7.73 11.00
CA TRP A 262 -6.26 -8.32 12.21
C TRP A 262 -7.29 -9.37 11.84
N ASP A 263 -7.37 -10.43 12.63
CA ASP A 263 -8.52 -11.32 12.65
C ASP A 263 -9.59 -10.74 13.56
N ILE A 264 -10.81 -10.59 13.04
CA ILE A 264 -11.93 -9.97 13.75
C ILE A 264 -12.42 -10.86 14.89
N ASN A 265 -12.39 -12.19 14.70
CA ASN A 265 -12.95 -13.12 15.68
C ASN A 265 -12.04 -13.30 16.89
N THR A 266 -10.74 -13.40 16.66
CA THR A 266 -9.75 -13.64 17.72
C THR A 266 -9.17 -12.35 18.29
N GLY A 267 -9.22 -11.25 17.52
CA GLY A 267 -8.52 -10.01 17.87
C GLY A 267 -7.01 -10.06 17.62
N ALA A 268 -6.49 -11.17 17.06
CA ALA A 268 -5.06 -11.37 16.87
C ALA A 268 -4.52 -10.55 15.70
N GLU A 269 -3.29 -10.05 15.85
CA GLU A 269 -2.53 -9.45 14.76
C GLU A 269 -1.94 -10.57 13.89
N LEU A 270 -2.42 -10.69 12.66
CA LEU A 270 -1.98 -11.72 11.74
C LEU A 270 -0.74 -11.30 10.96
N LEU A 271 -0.68 -10.04 10.53
CA LEU A 271 0.34 -9.54 9.63
C LEU A 271 0.69 -8.10 9.96
N LEU A 272 1.99 -7.85 10.11
CA LEU A 272 2.60 -6.52 10.17
C LEU A 272 3.38 -6.29 8.89
N GLN A 273 2.98 -5.31 8.09
CA GLN A 273 3.68 -5.00 6.85
C GLN A 273 4.38 -3.65 6.94
N GLU A 274 5.71 -3.73 6.83
CA GLU A 274 6.57 -2.59 6.59
C GLU A 274 6.89 -2.50 5.10
N GLY A 275 7.06 -1.27 4.60
CA GLY A 275 7.48 -1.07 3.21
C GLY A 275 7.34 0.36 2.71
N HIS A 276 6.58 1.22 3.39
CA HIS A 276 6.58 2.66 3.11
C HIS A 276 7.69 3.37 3.88
N SER A 277 8.35 4.33 3.24
CA SER A 277 9.39 5.15 3.90
C SER A 277 8.79 6.22 4.84
N ARG A 278 7.51 6.54 4.63
CA ARG A 278 6.70 7.49 5.39
C ARG A 278 5.37 6.86 5.81
N SER A 279 4.61 7.58 6.63
CA SER A 279 3.32 7.18 7.16
C SER A 279 2.36 6.63 6.09
N VAL A 280 1.62 5.58 6.43
CA VAL A 280 0.61 4.99 5.56
C VAL A 280 -0.72 5.72 5.81
N TYR A 281 -1.33 6.22 4.74
CA TYR A 281 -2.55 7.01 4.84
C TYR A 281 -3.81 6.20 4.54
N GLY A 282 -3.75 5.23 3.64
CA GLY A 282 -4.93 4.53 3.16
C GLY A 282 -4.66 3.06 2.87
N ILE A 283 -5.71 2.26 2.99
CA ILE A 283 -5.74 0.84 2.66
C ILE A 283 -7.05 0.51 1.95
N ALA A 284 -6.97 -0.35 0.95
CA ALA A 284 -8.12 -0.89 0.24
C ALA A 284 -7.91 -2.37 -0.02
N PHE A 285 -8.96 -3.17 0.13
CA PHE A 285 -8.93 -4.54 -0.34
C PHE A 285 -9.56 -4.64 -1.72
N GLN A 286 -8.98 -5.47 -2.59
CA GLN A 286 -9.61 -5.83 -3.84
C GLN A 286 -10.94 -6.55 -3.55
N GLN A 287 -11.98 -6.34 -4.36
CA GLN A 287 -13.28 -6.99 -4.19
C GLN A 287 -13.23 -8.53 -4.19
N ASP A 288 -12.24 -9.11 -4.88
CA ASP A 288 -11.98 -10.55 -4.89
C ASP A 288 -11.35 -11.01 -3.56
N GLY A 289 -10.66 -10.13 -2.84
CA GLY A 289 -9.98 -10.41 -1.58
C GLY A 289 -8.55 -10.92 -1.70
N ALA A 290 -8.01 -11.14 -2.91
CA ALA A 290 -6.64 -11.63 -3.07
C ALA A 290 -5.59 -10.56 -2.70
N LEU A 291 -5.85 -9.31 -3.10
CA LEU A 291 -4.89 -8.21 -3.02
C LEU A 291 -5.35 -7.15 -2.02
N ALA A 292 -4.37 -6.52 -1.38
CA ALA A 292 -4.55 -5.29 -0.61
C ALA A 292 -3.68 -4.19 -1.23
N ALA A 293 -4.21 -2.98 -1.35
CA ALA A 293 -3.47 -1.81 -1.78
C ALA A 293 -3.26 -0.88 -0.59
N SER A 294 -2.05 -0.41 -0.38
CA SER A 294 -1.73 0.64 0.59
C SER A 294 -1.22 1.89 -0.10
N SER A 295 -1.57 3.05 0.44
CA SER A 295 -1.13 4.35 -0.07
C SER A 295 -0.43 5.13 1.03
N GLY A 296 0.79 5.59 0.78
CA GLY A 296 1.60 6.29 1.76
C GLY A 296 1.82 7.78 1.46
N LEU A 297 2.33 8.49 2.47
CA LEU A 297 2.83 9.86 2.34
C LEU A 297 4.19 9.94 1.62
N ASP A 298 4.74 8.78 1.24
CA ASP A 298 5.90 8.63 0.37
C ASP A 298 5.53 8.74 -1.13
N SER A 299 4.27 9.11 -1.41
CA SER A 299 3.68 9.26 -2.75
C SER A 299 3.67 7.98 -3.60
N LEU A 300 3.89 6.85 -2.94
CA LEU A 300 3.82 5.52 -3.53
C LEU A 300 2.52 4.83 -3.13
N ALA A 301 1.91 4.15 -4.09
CA ALA A 301 0.89 3.15 -3.81
C ALA A 301 1.50 1.77 -4.03
N ARG A 302 1.35 0.87 -3.06
CA ARG A 302 1.86 -0.50 -3.11
C ARG A 302 0.69 -1.48 -3.13
N VAL A 303 0.81 -2.53 -3.92
CA VAL A 303 -0.14 -3.64 -3.95
C VAL A 303 0.52 -4.88 -3.38
N TRP A 304 -0.13 -5.46 -2.39
CA TRP A 304 0.31 -6.61 -1.62
C TRP A 304 -0.56 -7.81 -1.96
N ASP A 305 0.07 -8.96 -2.16
CA ASP A 305 -0.65 -10.23 -2.18
C ASP A 305 -0.82 -10.72 -0.75
N LEU A 306 -2.07 -10.90 -0.30
CA LEU A 306 -2.31 -11.38 1.05
C LEU A 306 -1.86 -12.83 1.22
N ARG A 307 -1.87 -13.62 0.14
CA ARG A 307 -1.53 -15.06 0.19
C ARG A 307 -0.04 -15.30 0.39
N THR A 308 0.79 -14.43 -0.21
CA THR A 308 2.25 -14.54 -0.13
C THR A 308 2.86 -13.51 0.80
N GLY A 309 2.14 -12.44 1.16
CA GLY A 309 2.68 -11.31 1.93
C GLY A 309 3.68 -10.45 1.14
N ARG A 310 3.86 -10.70 -0.15
CA ARG A 310 4.82 -9.95 -0.99
C ARG A 310 4.14 -8.73 -1.61
N SER A 311 4.90 -7.65 -1.78
CA SER A 311 4.48 -6.55 -2.66
C SER A 311 4.70 -6.97 -4.10
N ILE A 312 3.62 -6.97 -4.90
CA ILE A 312 3.67 -7.34 -6.32
C ILE A 312 3.93 -6.10 -7.17
N LEU A 313 3.25 -4.99 -6.86
CA LEU A 313 3.29 -3.77 -7.67
C LEU A 313 3.58 -2.55 -6.81
N VAL A 314 4.39 -1.65 -7.35
CA VAL A 314 4.62 -0.31 -6.82
C VAL A 314 4.23 0.67 -7.91
N PHE A 315 3.19 1.46 -7.65
CA PHE A 315 2.78 2.54 -8.54
C PHE A 315 3.57 3.80 -8.19
N GLN A 316 4.41 4.22 -9.13
CA GLN A 316 5.13 5.48 -9.10
C GLN A 316 4.48 6.40 -10.13
N GLY A 317 4.03 7.58 -9.69
CA GLY A 317 3.37 8.54 -10.59
C GLY A 317 2.84 9.77 -9.85
N HIS A 318 2.51 9.62 -8.57
CA HIS A 318 2.15 10.77 -7.74
C HIS A 318 3.41 11.42 -7.15
N ILE A 319 3.51 12.75 -7.32
CA ILE A 319 4.57 13.57 -6.71
C ILE A 319 4.13 14.04 -5.31
N LYS A 320 2.82 14.11 -5.07
CA LYS A 320 2.19 14.48 -3.79
C LYS A 320 1.72 13.24 -3.04
N PRO A 321 1.57 13.31 -1.70
CA PRO A 321 1.08 12.19 -0.90
C PRO A 321 -0.28 11.71 -1.40
N VAL A 322 -0.42 10.39 -1.54
CA VAL A 322 -1.65 9.77 -2.03
C VAL A 322 -2.64 9.72 -0.88
N ARG A 323 -3.65 10.60 -0.94
CA ARG A 323 -4.79 10.60 -0.02
C ARG A 323 -5.93 9.83 -0.67
N ALA A 324 -5.90 8.51 -0.60
CA ALA A 324 -7.01 7.69 -1.05
C ALA A 324 -7.94 7.37 0.13
N LYS A 325 -9.24 7.62 -0.08
CA LYS A 325 -10.33 7.01 0.68
C LYS A 325 -11.07 6.14 -0.33
N PHE A 326 -11.18 4.85 -0.03
CA PHE A 326 -11.78 3.87 -0.92
C PHE A 326 -13.17 3.47 -0.45
#